data_AF-A0A239KXF5-F1
#
_entry.id   AF-A0A239KXF5-F1
#
_cell.length_a   1.000
_cell.length_b   1.000
_cell.length_c   1.000
_cell.angle_alpha   90.00
_cell.angle_beta   90.00
_cell.angle_gamma   90.00
#
_symmetry.space_group_name_H-M   'P 1'
#
loop_
_entity.id
_entity.type
_entity.pdbx_description
1 polymer ?
#
loop_
_entity_poly.entity_id
_entity_poly.type
_entity_poly.pdbx_seq_one_letter_code
_entity_poly.pdbx_strand_id
1 'polypeptide(L)'
;MIVDCSDCKVRDIACGDCVVTVLLGAPGWPSGESVRVGSRAPKIDIDQEELGAMGVLAESGMVPRLRLVTDENSAGRSESLSRRDQDTDQRAV
;
A
#
# COMPACT_ATOMS: atom_id res chain seq x y z
N MET A 1 15.53 -22.46 -15.08
CA MET A 1 14.89 -21.55 -16.05
C MET A 1 15.41 -20.15 -15.77
N ILE A 2 15.87 -19.43 -16.80
CA ILE A 2 16.41 -18.07 -16.68
C ILE A 2 15.42 -17.13 -17.37
N VAL A 3 15.09 -16.01 -16.73
CA VAL A 3 14.24 -14.96 -17.29
C VAL A 3 15.15 -13.77 -17.63
N ASP A 4 15.20 -13.40 -18.91
CA ASP A 4 15.96 -12.23 -19.36
C ASP A 4 15.04 -11.01 -19.47
N CYS A 5 15.03 -10.20 -18.42
CA CYS A 5 14.24 -8.97 -18.41
C CYS A 5 14.76 -7.92 -19.40
N SER A 6 15.98 -8.03 -19.93
CA SER A 6 16.55 -7.04 -20.86
C SER A 6 15.96 -7.12 -22.27
N ASP A 7 15.53 -8.32 -22.70
CA ASP A 7 14.85 -8.56 -24.00
C ASP A 7 13.32 -8.69 -23.86
N CYS A 8 12.79 -8.45 -22.66
CA CYS A 8 11.36 -8.52 -22.42
C CYS A 8 10.63 -7.37 -23.15
N LYS A 9 9.89 -7.71 -24.21
CA LYS A 9 9.17 -6.73 -25.07
C LYS A 9 8.15 -5.87 -24.33
N VAL A 10 7.68 -6.31 -23.17
CA VAL A 10 6.71 -5.58 -22.34
C VAL A 10 7.36 -4.91 -21.13
N ARG A 11 8.69 -4.89 -21.03
CA ARG A 11 9.41 -4.38 -19.85
C ARG A 11 8.99 -2.96 -19.49
N ASP A 12 8.92 -2.09 -20.48
CA ASP A 12 8.60 -0.67 -20.23
C ASP A 12 7.10 -0.37 -20.39
N ILE A 13 6.26 -1.41 -20.52
CA ILE A 13 4.81 -1.32 -20.76
C ILE A 13 4.02 -1.91 -19.58
N ALA A 14 4.44 -3.07 -19.08
CA ALA A 14 3.68 -3.86 -18.12
C ALA A 14 4.55 -4.47 -16.99
N CYS A 15 5.80 -4.04 -16.81
CA CYS A 15 6.61 -4.56 -15.69
C CYS A 15 5.99 -4.27 -14.33
N GLY A 16 5.23 -3.17 -14.17
CA GLY A 16 4.52 -2.85 -12.92
C GLY A 16 3.59 -3.98 -12.46
N ASP A 17 3.03 -4.73 -13.41
CA ASP A 17 2.06 -5.81 -13.16
C ASP A 17 2.67 -7.21 -13.36
N CYS A 18 3.99 -7.31 -13.57
CA CYS A 18 4.67 -8.58 -13.81
C CYS A 18 4.91 -9.33 -12.50
N VAL A 19 4.63 -10.64 -12.48
CA VAL A 19 4.90 -11.51 -11.31
C VAL A 19 6.38 -11.45 -10.87
N VAL A 20 7.31 -11.22 -11.80
CA VAL A 20 8.74 -11.06 -11.50
C VAL A 20 8.98 -9.82 -10.64
N THR A 21 8.28 -8.72 -10.91
CA THR A 21 8.34 -7.49 -10.13
C THR A 21 7.70 -7.63 -8.76
N VAL A 22 6.65 -8.44 -8.62
CA VAL A 22 6.06 -8.78 -7.32
C VAL A 22 7.04 -9.58 -6.46
N LEU A 23 7.77 -10.53 -7.07
CA LEU A 23 8.68 -11.41 -6.33
C LEU A 23 10.05 -10.76 -6.04
N LEU A 24 10.54 -9.88 -6.93
CA LEU A 24 11.92 -9.35 -6.89
C LEU A 24 12.01 -7.83 -6.76
N GLY A 25 10.89 -7.10 -6.86
CA GLY A 25 10.86 -5.63 -6.97
C GLY A 25 10.99 -5.13 -8.43
N ALA A 26 10.59 -3.87 -8.69
CA ALA A 26 10.70 -3.31 -10.04
C ALA A 26 12.14 -2.89 -10.35
N PRO A 27 12.63 -3.08 -11.59
CA PRO A 27 13.94 -2.56 -12.00
C PRO A 27 13.96 -1.03 -11.89
N GLY A 28 14.92 -0.45 -11.16
CA GLY A 28 14.98 0.98 -10.87
C GLY A 28 14.22 1.41 -9.60
N TRP A 29 13.50 0.48 -8.97
CA TRP A 29 13.14 0.63 -7.56
C TRP A 29 14.43 0.44 -6.74
N PRO A 30 14.79 1.37 -5.83
CA PRO A 30 15.96 1.20 -4.97
C PRO A 30 15.93 -0.17 -4.31
N SER A 31 16.82 -1.05 -4.75
CA SER A 31 16.97 -2.40 -4.24
C SER A 31 18.34 -2.52 -3.58
N GLY A 32 18.33 -2.73 -2.27
CA GLY A 32 19.18 -3.77 -1.70
C GLY A 32 20.49 -3.41 -1.02
N GLU A 33 21.03 -2.19 -1.09
CA GLU A 33 22.18 -1.84 -0.19
C GLU A 33 21.76 -0.99 1.01
N SER A 34 20.57 -0.39 0.97
CA SER A 34 19.97 0.29 2.14
C SER A 34 18.44 0.39 2.07
N VAL A 35 17.74 -0.68 1.66
CA VAL A 35 16.31 -0.74 1.99
C VAL A 35 16.20 -1.23 3.44
N ARG A 36 16.33 -0.29 4.39
CA ARG A 36 15.49 -0.43 5.57
C ARG A 36 14.06 -0.44 5.03
N VAL A 37 13.24 -1.42 5.41
CA VAL A 37 11.80 -1.28 5.26
C VAL A 37 11.42 -0.02 6.07
N GLY A 38 11.38 1.14 5.42
CA GLY A 38 11.13 2.45 6.02
C GLY A 38 11.36 3.54 4.97
N SER A 39 10.42 4.43 4.66
CA SER A 39 9.53 5.11 5.62
C SER A 39 8.15 5.51 5.11
N ARG A 40 7.70 5.05 3.94
CA ARG A 40 6.27 5.03 3.59
C ARG A 40 6.03 4.06 2.44
N ALA A 41 5.61 2.84 2.76
CA ALA A 41 4.76 2.12 1.80
C ALA A 41 3.64 3.10 1.40
N PRO A 42 3.24 3.19 0.12
CA PRO A 42 2.09 4.01 -0.25
C PRO A 42 0.96 3.64 0.70
N LYS A 43 0.46 4.63 1.47
CA LYS A 43 -0.67 4.39 2.35
C LYS A 43 -1.83 4.15 1.41
N ILE A 44 -2.18 2.88 1.24
CA ILE A 44 -3.42 2.47 0.61
C ILE A 44 -4.49 2.86 1.62
N ASP A 45 -5.31 3.83 1.24
CA ASP A 45 -6.52 4.15 1.99
C ASP A 45 -7.55 3.09 1.60
N ILE A 46 -8.03 2.34 2.59
CA ILE A 46 -9.06 1.32 2.38
C ILE A 46 -10.18 1.67 3.33
N ASP A 47 -11.35 1.99 2.77
CA ASP A 47 -12.53 2.28 3.57
C ASP A 47 -13.22 1.01 4.10
N GLN A 48 -14.33 1.17 4.82
CA GLN A 48 -15.00 0.03 5.45
C GLN A 48 -15.75 -0.83 4.43
N GLU A 49 -16.31 -0.22 3.39
CA GLU A 49 -16.95 -0.93 2.30
C GLU A 49 -15.95 -1.79 1.53
N GLU A 50 -14.77 -1.26 1.23
CA GLU A 50 -13.67 -1.96 0.56
C GLU A 50 -13.11 -3.09 1.44
N LEU A 51 -12.90 -2.86 2.74
CA LEU A 51 -12.53 -3.92 3.68
C LEU A 51 -13.56 -5.05 3.72
N GLY A 52 -14.85 -4.70 3.68
CA GLY A 52 -15.95 -5.66 3.56
C GLY A 52 -15.87 -6.48 2.28
N ALA A 53 -15.62 -5.82 1.14
CA ALA A 53 -15.44 -6.49 -0.14
C ALA A 53 -14.26 -7.47 -0.12
N MET A 54 -13.11 -7.05 0.43
CA MET A 54 -11.95 -7.94 0.64
C MET A 54 -12.30 -9.14 1.52
N GLY A 55 -13.16 -8.94 2.53
CA GLY A 55 -13.72 -10.01 3.36
C GLY A 55 -14.46 -11.07 2.56
N VAL A 56 -15.38 -10.66 1.67
CA VAL A 56 -16.16 -11.55 0.79
C VAL A 56 -15.25 -12.30 -0.19
N LEU A 57 -14.27 -11.61 -0.77
CA LEU A 57 -13.29 -12.24 -1.67
C LEU A 57 -12.46 -13.30 -0.94
N ALA A 58 -12.11 -13.05 0.32
CA ALA A 58 -11.36 -14.01 1.11
C ALA A 58 -12.21 -15.21 1.56
N GLU A 59 -13.49 -14.99 1.89
CA GLU A 59 -14.43 -16.06 2.26
C GLU A 59 -14.75 -17.00 1.11
N SER A 60 -14.79 -16.45 -0.11
CA SER A 60 -14.91 -17.24 -1.34
C SER A 60 -13.59 -17.88 -1.79
N GLY A 61 -12.49 -17.62 -1.10
CA GLY A 61 -11.17 -18.20 -1.40
C GLY A 61 -10.46 -17.57 -2.61
N MET A 62 -10.93 -16.43 -3.10
CA MET A 62 -10.32 -15.72 -4.23
C MET A 62 -9.06 -14.96 -3.85
N VAL A 63 -8.95 -14.51 -2.58
CA VAL A 63 -7.76 -13.81 -2.05
C VAL A 63 -7.40 -14.31 -0.64
N PRO A 64 -6.14 -14.19 -0.22
CA PRO A 64 -5.77 -14.41 1.17
C PRO A 64 -6.46 -13.41 2.11
N ARG A 65 -6.81 -13.84 3.34
CA ARG A 65 -7.32 -12.95 4.39
C ARG A 65 -6.30 -11.85 4.68
N LEU A 66 -6.77 -10.60 4.70
CA LEU A 66 -5.94 -9.42 4.96
C LEU A 66 -5.40 -9.44 6.39
N ARG A 67 -4.07 -9.30 6.55
CA ARG A 67 -3.39 -9.18 7.84
C ARG A 67 -2.84 -7.77 7.99
N LEU A 68 -3.68 -6.86 8.48
CA LEU A 68 -3.28 -5.47 8.72
C LEU A 68 -2.38 -5.39 9.95
N VAL A 69 -1.26 -4.67 9.82
CA VAL A 69 -0.45 -4.23 10.95
C VAL A 69 -0.68 -2.73 11.09
N THR A 70 -1.38 -2.34 12.14
CA THR A 70 -1.66 -0.93 12.43
C THR A 70 -0.52 -0.34 13.25
N ASP A 71 0.06 0.76 12.78
CA ASP A 71 0.96 1.55 13.62
C ASP A 71 0.15 2.21 14.73
N GLU A 72 0.43 1.87 15.98
CA GLU A 72 -0.24 2.43 17.16
C GLU A 72 -0.08 3.97 17.24
N ASN A 73 0.94 4.51 16.56
CA ASN A 73 1.21 5.95 16.42
C ASN A 73 0.31 6.67 15.39
N SER A 74 -0.44 5.95 14.54
CA SER A 74 -1.35 6.58 13.57
C SER A 74 -2.68 7.01 14.20
N ALA A 75 -3.15 6.33 15.25
CA ALA A 75 -4.41 6.66 15.93
C ALA A 75 -4.37 8.07 16.57
N GLY A 76 -3.28 8.41 17.27
CA GLY A 76 -3.11 9.73 17.89
C GLY A 76 -2.93 10.89 16.90
N ARG A 77 -2.51 10.61 15.66
CA ARG A 77 -2.39 11.63 14.60
C ARG A 77 -3.73 11.94 13.95
N SER A 78 -4.61 10.95 13.81
CA SER A 78 -5.98 11.16 13.30
C SER A 78 -6.84 11.98 14.25
N GLU A 79 -6.77 11.74 15.57
CA GLU A 79 -7.46 12.59 16.57
C GLU A 79 -6.96 14.04 16.57
N SER A 80 -5.65 14.24 16.36
CA SER A 80 -5.06 15.58 16.28
C SER A 80 -5.45 16.36 15.02
N LEU A 81 -5.75 15.66 13.92
CA LEU A 81 -6.27 16.29 12.69
C LEU A 81 -7.73 16.69 12.88
N SER A 82 -8.57 15.78 13.40
CA SER A 82 -9.99 16.08 13.69
C SER A 82 -10.19 17.23 14.67
N ARG A 83 -9.31 17.39 15.68
CA ARG A 83 -9.35 18.54 16.60
C ARG A 83 -9.03 19.88 15.95
N ARG A 84 -8.15 19.91 14.95
CA ARG A 84 -7.78 21.17 14.27
C ARG A 84 -8.88 21.66 13.36
N ASP A 85 -9.55 20.75 12.65
CA ASP A 85 -10.71 21.11 11.82
C ASP A 85 -11.86 21.68 12.67
N GLN A 86 -12.08 21.14 13.87
CA GLN A 86 -13.09 21.65 14.83
C GLN A 86 -12.74 23.00 15.47
N ASP A 87 -11.46 23.37 15.55
CA ASP A 87 -10.99 24.64 16.15
C ASP A 87 -11.12 25.82 15.17
N THR A 88 -10.92 25.58 13.87
CA THR A 88 -11.14 26.59 12.83
C THR A 88 -12.60 26.99 12.63
N ASP A 89 -13.55 26.13 13.00
CA ASP A 89 -14.99 26.38 12.84
C ASP A 89 -15.60 27.11 14.06
N GLN A 90 -14.96 27.09 15.22
CA GLN A 90 -15.46 27.74 16.45
C GLN A 90 -15.15 29.23 16.56
N ARG A 91 -14.44 29.82 15.58
CA ARG A 91 -14.05 31.25 15.60
C ARG A 91 -14.95 32.16 14.77
N ALA A 92 -16.05 31.64 14.23
CA ALA A 92 -17.10 32.39 13.58
C ALA A 92 -18.31 32.58 14.52
N VAL A 93 -18.14 33.36 15.58
CA VAL A 93 -19.23 33.99 16.35
C VAL A 93 -18.84 35.43 16.66
#